data_AF-A0A2G9UJG8-F1
#
_entry.id   AF-A0A2G9UJG8-F1
#
_cell.length_a   1.000
_cell.length_b   1.000
_cell.length_c   1.000
_cell.angle_alpha   90.00
_cell.angle_beta   90.00
_cell.angle_gamma   90.00
#
_symmetry.space_group_name_H-M   'P 1'
#
loop_
_entity.id
_entity.type
_entity.pdbx_description
1 polymer ?
#
loop_
_entity_poly.entity_id
_entity_poly.type
_entity_poly.pdbx_seq_one_letter_code
_entity_poly.pdbx_strand_id
1 'polypeptide(L)'
;MFIEKIERILDVCKGARTQCDNGGFVHPRNCSKCICPSGYGGALCNERPAGCGTVQHATRNWTILEDKLNGSKAGPDGFIRCNYWIKAPPGKGIEVEVMEVPVKYGVDGCTYAGVEIKTHPDPRRTGYRFCTNSFVGTKLMSNASTIPVITFILEDLLKPELLPDDYFDQEYEEENDDGSDEEHRDEDENQLPSGVKLKYRHL
;
A
#
# COMPACT_ATOMS: atom_id res chain seq x y z
N MET A 1 24.77 -14.72 14.16
CA MET A 1 23.84 -15.78 13.72
C MET A 1 22.71 -15.34 12.77
N PHE A 2 22.04 -14.18 12.95
CA PHE A 2 21.08 -13.68 11.94
C PHE A 2 21.74 -13.00 10.73
N ILE A 3 22.81 -12.24 10.95
CA ILE A 3 23.55 -11.53 9.88
C ILE A 3 24.23 -12.52 8.90
N GLU A 4 24.89 -13.57 9.39
CA GLU A 4 25.53 -14.60 8.55
C GLU A 4 24.54 -15.37 7.65
N LYS A 5 23.26 -15.43 8.03
CA LYS A 5 22.22 -16.12 7.27
C LYS A 5 21.70 -15.27 6.10
N ILE A 6 21.74 -13.94 6.24
CA ILE A 6 21.42 -12.98 5.16
C ILE A 6 22.53 -12.98 4.11
N GLU A 7 23.80 -13.02 4.52
CA GLU A 7 24.94 -13.08 3.60
C GLU A 7 24.92 -14.33 2.71
N ARG A 8 24.50 -15.50 3.24
CA ARG A 8 24.35 -16.73 2.45
C ARG A 8 23.27 -16.67 1.36
N ILE A 9 22.23 -15.83 1.52
CA ILE A 9 21.16 -15.68 0.52
C ILE A 9 21.66 -14.85 -0.67
N LEU A 10 22.51 -13.85 -0.43
CA LEU A 10 23.12 -13.04 -1.48
C LEU A 10 24.09 -13.84 -2.37
N ASP A 11 24.68 -14.91 -1.84
CA ASP A 11 25.68 -15.70 -2.55
C ASP A 11 25.10 -16.70 -3.57
N VAL A 12 23.80 -17.05 -3.47
CA VAL A 12 23.17 -18.06 -4.35
C VAL A 12 23.07 -17.58 -5.80
N CYS A 13 22.86 -16.28 -6.00
CA CYS A 13 22.77 -15.66 -7.31
C CYS A 13 24.01 -14.83 -7.66
N LYS A 14 25.16 -15.13 -7.05
CA LYS A 14 26.42 -14.43 -7.31
C LYS A 14 26.79 -14.54 -8.79
N GLY A 15 26.80 -13.41 -9.51
CA GLY A 15 27.06 -13.35 -10.95
C GLY A 15 25.82 -13.22 -11.84
N ALA A 16 24.62 -13.28 -11.29
CA ALA A 16 23.40 -12.93 -12.02
C ALA A 16 23.42 -11.44 -12.41
N ARG A 17 22.98 -11.13 -13.63
CA ARG A 17 22.92 -9.75 -14.16
C ARG A 17 21.56 -9.08 -13.98
N THR A 18 20.63 -9.77 -13.32
CA THR A 18 19.26 -9.29 -13.11
C THR A 18 19.28 -8.06 -12.22
N GLN A 19 18.74 -6.96 -12.74
CA GLN A 19 18.55 -5.71 -12.00
C GLN A 19 17.08 -5.62 -11.58
N CYS A 20 16.85 -5.57 -10.27
CA CYS A 20 15.53 -5.40 -9.71
C CYS A 20 15.25 -3.92 -9.49
N ASP A 21 14.10 -3.45 -9.95
CA ASP A 21 13.63 -2.08 -9.76
C ASP A 21 12.83 -1.95 -8.46
N ASN A 22 12.53 -0.70 -8.10
CA ASN A 22 11.64 -0.34 -6.99
C ASN A 22 11.98 -1.05 -5.67
N GLY A 23 13.27 -1.26 -5.39
CA GLY A 23 13.73 -1.88 -4.14
C GLY A 23 13.50 -3.39 -4.05
N GLY A 24 13.22 -4.07 -5.17
CA GLY A 24 13.18 -5.53 -5.24
C GLY A 24 14.56 -6.17 -5.05
N PHE A 25 14.58 -7.46 -4.73
CA PHE A 25 15.81 -8.25 -4.61
C PHE A 25 15.73 -9.54 -5.42
N VAL A 26 16.87 -10.04 -5.88
CA VAL A 26 16.92 -11.21 -6.76
C VAL A 26 16.35 -12.43 -6.05
N HIS A 27 15.49 -13.17 -6.74
CA HIS A 27 14.85 -14.35 -6.19
C HIS A 27 15.86 -15.50 -6.04
N PRO A 28 16.11 -16.02 -4.82
CA PRO A 28 17.23 -16.93 -4.56
C PRO A 28 17.12 -18.30 -5.24
N ARG A 29 15.91 -18.71 -5.68
CA ARG A 29 15.72 -19.95 -6.47
C ARG A 29 15.60 -19.72 -7.98
N ASN A 30 15.53 -18.47 -8.42
CA ASN A 30 15.40 -18.12 -9.83
C ASN A 30 16.04 -16.75 -10.06
N CYS A 31 17.34 -16.77 -10.36
CA CYS A 31 18.14 -15.56 -10.43
C CYS A 31 17.76 -14.62 -11.58
N SER A 32 16.83 -15.02 -12.47
CA SER A 32 16.29 -14.19 -13.56
C SER A 32 15.02 -13.42 -13.17
N LYS A 33 14.58 -13.52 -11.91
CA LYS A 33 13.40 -12.83 -11.38
C LYS A 33 13.71 -12.16 -10.04
N CYS A 34 12.85 -11.24 -9.66
CA CYS A 34 12.92 -10.49 -8.42
C CYS A 34 11.75 -10.84 -7.49
N ILE A 35 11.99 -10.72 -6.19
CA ILE A 35 10.96 -10.61 -5.16
C ILE A 35 10.67 -9.12 -4.99
N CYS A 36 9.39 -8.75 -5.14
CA CYS A 36 8.97 -7.36 -5.24
C CYS A 36 8.31 -6.86 -3.95
N PRO A 37 8.53 -5.58 -3.58
CA PRO A 37 7.75 -4.94 -2.53
C PRO A 37 6.26 -4.89 -2.89
N SER A 38 5.41 -4.78 -1.86
CA SER A 38 3.96 -4.64 -2.04
C SER A 38 3.63 -3.47 -2.97
N GLY A 39 2.71 -3.70 -3.92
CA GLY A 39 2.35 -2.74 -4.95
C GLY A 39 3.24 -2.76 -6.20
N TYR A 40 4.26 -3.60 -6.26
CA TYR A 40 5.16 -3.77 -7.42
C TYR A 40 5.21 -5.23 -7.88
N GLY A 41 5.41 -5.45 -9.16
CA GLY A 41 5.36 -6.78 -9.78
C GLY A 41 6.13 -6.84 -11.11
N GLY A 42 5.88 -7.90 -11.87
CA GLY A 42 6.69 -8.25 -13.03
C GLY A 42 7.97 -9.00 -12.64
N ALA A 43 8.74 -9.45 -13.63
CA ALA A 43 9.96 -10.21 -13.38
C ALA A 43 11.03 -9.36 -12.67
N LEU A 44 11.02 -8.04 -12.89
CA LEU A 44 12.02 -7.09 -12.39
C LEU A 44 11.45 -6.05 -11.42
N CYS A 45 10.21 -6.22 -10.92
CA CYS A 45 9.53 -5.27 -10.03
C CYS A 45 9.25 -3.89 -10.65
N ASN A 46 9.24 -3.80 -11.98
CA ASN A 46 9.04 -2.60 -12.78
C ASN A 46 7.64 -2.50 -13.39
N GLU A 47 6.73 -3.38 -12.98
CA GLU A 47 5.35 -3.42 -13.43
C GLU A 47 4.38 -3.32 -12.25
N ARG A 48 3.16 -2.88 -12.54
CA ARG A 48 2.05 -3.01 -11.59
C ARG A 48 1.74 -4.50 -11.41
N PRO A 49 1.46 -4.99 -10.19
CA PRO A 49 1.02 -6.36 -9.97
C PRO A 49 -0.15 -6.75 -10.87
N ALA A 50 -0.15 -7.99 -11.35
CA ALA A 50 -1.25 -8.54 -12.14
C ALA A 50 -2.54 -8.63 -11.31
N GLY A 51 -3.70 -8.65 -11.99
CA GLY A 51 -5.02 -8.63 -11.36
C GLY A 51 -5.71 -7.28 -11.51
N CYS A 52 -6.69 -7.01 -10.62
CA CYS A 52 -7.46 -5.76 -10.64
C CYS A 52 -6.61 -4.54 -10.29
N GLY A 53 -7.17 -3.36 -10.60
CA GLY A 53 -6.49 -2.08 -10.53
C GLY A 53 -5.86 -1.65 -11.87
N THR A 54 -5.44 -0.40 -11.94
CA THR A 54 -4.99 0.24 -13.19
C THR A 54 -3.79 1.16 -12.98
N VAL A 55 -3.10 1.48 -14.07
CA VAL A 55 -2.15 2.60 -14.10
C VAL A 55 -2.94 3.85 -14.44
N GLN A 56 -2.87 4.87 -13.59
CA GLN A 56 -3.51 6.17 -13.80
C GLN A 56 -2.47 7.27 -13.82
N HIS A 57 -2.63 8.20 -14.75
CA HIS A 57 -1.81 9.40 -14.82
C HIS A 57 -2.59 10.52 -14.15
N ALA A 58 -2.21 10.86 -12.92
CA ALA A 58 -2.85 11.96 -12.23
C ALA A 58 -2.52 13.27 -12.96
N THR A 59 -3.46 14.21 -12.94
CA THR A 59 -3.28 15.53 -13.56
C THR A 59 -3.14 16.60 -12.49
N ARG A 60 -2.90 17.86 -12.89
CA ARG A 60 -2.91 18.99 -11.95
C ARG A 60 -4.27 19.18 -11.29
N ASN A 61 -5.34 18.71 -11.93
CA ASN A 61 -6.69 18.71 -11.39
C ASN A 61 -6.93 17.42 -10.60
N TRP A 62 -7.82 17.51 -9.60
CA TRP A 62 -8.24 16.35 -8.82
C TRP A 62 -8.81 15.26 -9.73
N THR A 63 -8.19 14.08 -9.69
CA THR A 63 -8.67 12.88 -10.35
C THR A 63 -9.16 11.91 -9.28
N ILE A 64 -10.32 11.28 -9.48
CA ILE A 64 -10.90 10.36 -8.50
C ILE A 64 -10.49 8.94 -8.84
N LEU A 65 -9.94 8.23 -7.86
CA LEU A 65 -9.74 6.79 -7.85
C LEU A 65 -10.85 6.15 -6.99
N GLU A 66 -11.67 5.31 -7.62
CA GLU A 66 -12.77 4.60 -6.97
C GLU A 66 -12.51 3.09 -6.96
N ASP A 67 -12.80 2.42 -5.84
CA ASP A 67 -12.67 0.97 -5.69
C ASP A 67 -13.71 0.39 -4.73
N LYS A 68 -14.30 -0.75 -5.12
CA LYS A 68 -15.37 -1.45 -4.39
C LYS A 68 -14.88 -2.57 -3.48
N LEU A 69 -13.57 -2.80 -3.38
CA LEU A 69 -12.98 -3.93 -2.64
C LEU A 69 -13.54 -5.30 -3.04
N ASN A 70 -13.98 -5.43 -4.28
CA ASN A 70 -14.64 -6.64 -4.80
C ASN A 70 -13.75 -7.41 -5.78
N GLY A 71 -12.44 -7.40 -5.53
CA GLY A 71 -11.49 -8.18 -6.33
C GLY A 71 -11.85 -9.67 -6.30
N SER A 72 -11.45 -10.40 -7.34
CA SER A 72 -11.97 -11.74 -7.60
C SER A 72 -11.07 -12.88 -7.13
N LYS A 73 -9.87 -12.59 -6.64
CA LYS A 73 -8.89 -13.62 -6.29
C LYS A 73 -8.05 -13.23 -5.08
N ALA A 74 -8.08 -14.06 -4.05
CA ALA A 74 -7.18 -13.94 -2.90
C ALA A 74 -5.75 -14.35 -3.26
N GLY A 75 -4.79 -13.67 -2.63
CA GLY A 75 -3.42 -14.12 -2.55
C GLY A 75 -3.28 -15.34 -1.63
N PRO A 76 -2.08 -15.95 -1.57
CA PRO A 76 -1.79 -17.06 -0.64
C PRO A 76 -1.99 -16.71 0.84
N ASP A 77 -2.02 -15.42 1.16
CA ASP A 77 -2.25 -14.86 2.49
C ASP A 77 -3.73 -14.56 2.79
N GLY A 78 -4.65 -14.97 1.91
CA GLY A 78 -6.09 -14.80 2.09
C GLY A 78 -6.61 -13.40 1.74
N PHE A 79 -5.76 -12.47 1.32
CA PHE A 79 -6.19 -11.12 0.97
C PHE A 79 -6.43 -10.97 -0.52
N ILE A 80 -7.59 -10.42 -0.85
CA ILE A 80 -7.88 -9.89 -2.17
C ILE A 80 -7.30 -8.48 -2.25
N ARG A 81 -6.56 -8.17 -3.31
CA ARG A 81 -5.93 -6.87 -3.50
C ARG A 81 -6.15 -6.32 -4.90
N CYS A 82 -6.48 -5.04 -5.01
CA CYS A 82 -6.37 -4.29 -6.26
C CYS A 82 -5.21 -3.30 -6.17
N ASN A 83 -4.32 -3.34 -7.16
CA ASN A 83 -3.11 -2.55 -7.17
C ASN A 83 -3.22 -1.47 -8.23
N TYR A 84 -3.17 -0.21 -7.81
CA TYR A 84 -3.20 0.96 -8.67
C TYR A 84 -1.84 1.64 -8.68
N TRP A 85 -1.39 2.08 -9.85
CA TRP A 85 -0.19 2.91 -9.97
C TRP A 85 -0.58 4.30 -10.38
N ILE A 86 -0.29 5.27 -9.53
CA ILE A 86 -0.53 6.67 -9.82
C ILE A 86 0.78 7.28 -10.26
N LYS A 87 0.80 7.81 -11.48
CA LYS A 87 1.99 8.39 -12.10
C LYS A 87 1.87 9.90 -12.23
N ALA A 88 2.90 10.59 -11.77
CA ALA A 88 3.18 11.99 -12.04
C ALA A 88 4.26 12.12 -13.12
N PRO A 89 4.39 13.29 -13.76
CA PRO A 89 5.58 13.62 -14.53
C PRO A 89 6.87 13.44 -13.70
N PRO A 90 8.01 13.10 -14.33
CA PRO A 90 9.28 12.95 -13.62
C PRO A 90 9.64 14.17 -12.76
N GLY A 91 10.11 13.93 -11.53
CA GLY A 91 10.51 14.98 -10.60
C GLY A 91 9.35 15.71 -9.93
N LYS A 92 8.12 15.20 -10.06
CA LYS A 92 6.93 15.72 -9.37
C LYS A 92 6.36 14.72 -8.39
N GLY A 93 5.85 15.24 -7.28
CA GLY A 93 5.07 14.51 -6.29
C GLY A 93 3.58 14.46 -6.63
N ILE A 94 2.87 13.59 -5.93
CA ILE A 94 1.44 13.34 -6.02
C ILE A 94 0.83 13.74 -4.68
N GLU A 95 -0.09 14.70 -4.71
CA GLU A 95 -0.95 15.03 -3.57
C GLU A 95 -2.14 14.07 -3.60
N VAL A 96 -2.32 13.31 -2.51
CA VAL A 96 -3.42 12.35 -2.36
C VAL A 96 -4.32 12.82 -1.22
N GLU A 97 -5.63 12.82 -1.44
CA GLU A 97 -6.65 13.12 -0.43
C GLU A 97 -7.56 11.89 -0.25
N VAL A 98 -7.72 11.45 1.00
CA VAL A 98 -8.60 10.33 1.36
C VAL A 98 -10.02 10.87 1.53
N MET A 99 -10.96 10.47 0.67
CA MET A 99 -12.35 10.94 0.73
C MET A 99 -13.30 9.96 1.40
N GLU A 100 -13.06 8.66 1.24
CA GLU A 100 -13.96 7.60 1.74
C GLU A 100 -13.19 6.29 1.88
N VAL A 101 -13.51 5.49 2.91
CA VAL A 101 -12.82 4.25 3.28
C VAL A 101 -13.82 3.17 3.71
N PRO A 102 -13.46 1.87 3.67
CA PRO A 102 -14.33 0.79 4.13
C PRO A 102 -14.44 0.75 5.67
N VAL A 103 -15.41 1.47 6.23
CA VAL A 103 -15.55 1.64 7.68
C VAL A 103 -15.97 0.39 8.45
N LYS A 104 -16.59 -0.59 7.77
CA LYS A 104 -17.15 -1.78 8.40
C LYS A 104 -16.09 -2.67 9.09
N TYR A 105 -14.81 -2.47 8.76
CA TYR A 105 -13.71 -3.34 9.19
C TYR A 105 -12.60 -2.55 9.91
N GLY A 106 -12.95 -1.38 10.47
CA GLY A 106 -12.01 -0.48 11.13
C GLY A 106 -11.50 -1.05 12.45
N VAL A 107 -10.29 -1.61 12.42
CA VAL A 107 -9.49 -1.98 13.59
C VAL A 107 -8.13 -1.33 13.49
N ASP A 108 -7.43 -1.18 14.61
CA ASP A 108 -6.10 -0.58 14.64
C ASP A 108 -5.15 -1.27 13.65
N GLY A 109 -4.45 -0.46 12.85
CA GLY A 109 -3.56 -0.94 11.80
C GLY A 109 -4.25 -1.44 10.52
N CYS A 110 -5.59 -1.39 10.45
CA CYS A 110 -6.40 -1.82 9.29
C CYS A 110 -6.01 -3.23 8.82
N THR A 111 -6.09 -4.20 9.73
CA THR A 111 -5.57 -5.55 9.48
C THR A 111 -6.44 -6.37 8.51
N TYR A 112 -7.74 -6.10 8.45
CA TYR A 112 -8.68 -6.92 7.67
C TYR A 112 -9.07 -6.33 6.33
N ALA A 113 -9.30 -5.02 6.26
CA ALA A 113 -9.61 -4.32 5.02
C ALA A 113 -9.18 -2.86 5.08
N GLY A 114 -8.95 -2.25 3.92
CA GLY A 114 -8.60 -0.86 3.84
C GLY A 114 -7.92 -0.49 2.52
N VAL A 115 -7.32 0.70 2.53
CA VAL A 115 -6.43 1.17 1.48
C VAL A 115 -5.04 1.43 2.07
N GLU A 116 -3.99 0.93 1.42
CA GLU A 116 -2.60 1.26 1.69
C GLU A 116 -2.09 2.23 0.61
N ILE A 117 -1.58 3.39 1.02
CA ILE A 117 -1.09 4.46 0.14
C ILE A 117 0.41 4.67 0.42
N LYS A 118 1.25 4.37 -0.57
CA LYS A 118 2.72 4.38 -0.42
C LYS A 118 3.31 5.67 -0.98
N THR A 119 3.46 6.68 -0.13
CA THR A 119 3.98 8.02 -0.49
C THR A 119 5.44 8.25 -0.10
N HIS A 120 6.02 7.35 0.70
CA HIS A 120 7.43 7.39 1.11
C HIS A 120 8.40 7.23 -0.06
N PRO A 121 9.64 7.76 0.06
CA PRO A 121 10.66 7.65 -0.98
C PRO A 121 11.19 6.21 -1.16
N ASP A 122 11.23 5.41 -0.10
CA ASP A 122 11.65 4.00 -0.15
C ASP A 122 10.44 3.09 -0.47
N PRO A 123 10.37 2.46 -1.65
CA PRO A 123 9.24 1.62 -2.04
C PRO A 123 9.05 0.38 -1.17
N ARG A 124 10.08 -0.02 -0.42
CA ARG A 124 10.06 -1.20 0.46
C ARG A 124 9.24 -0.98 1.73
N ARG A 125 9.07 0.28 2.16
CA ARG A 125 8.31 0.62 3.38
C ARG A 125 6.82 0.43 3.17
N THR A 126 6.13 -0.15 4.14
CA THR A 126 4.65 -0.17 4.19
C THR A 126 4.12 1.25 4.08
N GLY A 127 3.06 1.45 3.31
CA GLY A 127 2.38 2.74 3.20
C GLY A 127 1.46 3.05 4.38
N TYR A 128 0.88 4.24 4.36
CA TYR A 128 -0.20 4.61 5.28
C TYR A 128 -1.44 3.80 5.00
N ARG A 129 -2.10 3.27 6.02
CA ARG A 129 -3.31 2.46 5.90
C ARG A 129 -4.52 3.19 6.46
N PHE A 130 -5.62 3.15 5.72
CA PHE A 130 -6.87 3.81 6.11
C PHE A 130 -8.06 2.86 5.98
N CYS A 131 -8.87 2.79 7.05
CA CYS A 131 -10.07 1.95 7.16
C CYS A 131 -11.13 2.54 8.12
N THR A 132 -10.91 3.73 8.67
CA THR A 132 -11.85 4.42 9.58
C THR A 132 -12.12 5.85 9.11
N ASN A 133 -13.34 6.34 9.39
CA ASN A 133 -13.78 7.68 9.01
C ASN A 133 -12.98 8.80 9.68
N SER A 134 -12.33 8.54 10.82
CA SER A 134 -11.51 9.54 11.53
C SER A 134 -10.35 10.08 10.68
N PHE A 135 -9.93 9.34 9.64
CA PHE A 135 -8.87 9.77 8.72
C PHE A 135 -9.37 10.32 7.38
N VAL A 136 -10.69 10.45 7.18
CA VAL A 136 -11.23 11.12 5.98
C VAL A 136 -10.82 12.59 5.98
N GLY A 137 -10.38 13.09 4.83
CA GLY A 137 -9.79 14.42 4.67
C GLY A 137 -8.27 14.44 4.83
N THR A 138 -7.64 13.33 5.22
CA THR A 138 -6.17 13.22 5.28
C THR A 138 -5.56 13.50 3.91
N LYS A 139 -4.52 14.34 3.90
CA LYS A 139 -3.73 14.65 2.71
C LYS A 139 -2.31 14.14 2.86
N LEU A 140 -1.83 13.43 1.85
CA LEU A 140 -0.48 12.92 1.76
C LEU A 140 0.22 13.52 0.54
N MET A 141 1.50 13.85 0.70
CA MET A 141 2.36 14.24 -0.43
C MET A 141 3.39 13.15 -0.68
N SER A 142 3.53 12.73 -1.93
CA SER A 142 4.53 11.72 -2.29
C SER A 142 5.92 12.31 -2.54
N ASN A 143 6.94 11.56 -2.12
CA ASN A 143 8.35 11.78 -2.46
C ASN A 143 8.79 10.95 -3.68
N ALA A 144 7.83 10.45 -4.46
CA ALA A 144 8.04 9.68 -5.67
C ALA A 144 7.04 10.07 -6.77
N SER A 145 7.48 10.02 -8.03
CA SER A 145 6.62 10.28 -9.20
C SER A 145 5.76 9.08 -9.61
N THR A 146 5.91 7.93 -8.94
CA THR A 146 5.00 6.79 -9.06
C THR A 146 4.73 6.27 -7.67
N ILE A 147 3.45 6.20 -7.29
CA ILE A 147 3.03 5.61 -6.01
C ILE A 147 2.04 4.47 -6.24
N PRO A 148 2.19 3.36 -5.51
CA PRO A 148 1.13 2.38 -5.39
C PRO A 148 0.02 2.85 -4.44
N VAL A 149 -1.22 2.66 -4.88
CA VAL A 149 -2.41 2.65 -4.02
C VAL A 149 -2.96 1.23 -4.06
N ILE A 150 -3.06 0.59 -2.90
CA ILE A 150 -3.38 -0.83 -2.78
C ILE A 150 -4.64 -0.95 -1.95
N THR A 151 -5.75 -1.33 -2.56
CA THR A 151 -6.95 -1.68 -1.80
C THR A 151 -6.88 -3.15 -1.43
N PHE A 152 -7.29 -3.51 -0.21
CA PHE A 152 -7.20 -4.87 0.28
C PHE A 152 -8.39 -5.22 1.18
N ILE A 153 -8.78 -6.49 1.13
CA ILE A 153 -9.79 -7.08 2.01
C ILE A 153 -9.49 -8.57 2.21
N LEU A 154 -9.67 -9.07 3.42
CA LEU A 154 -9.59 -10.49 3.73
C LEU A 154 -10.74 -11.23 3.04
N GLU A 155 -10.46 -12.28 2.28
CA GLU A 155 -11.44 -13.00 1.45
C GLU A 155 -12.66 -13.49 2.24
N ASP A 156 -12.44 -13.92 3.48
CA ASP A 156 -13.52 -14.44 4.34
C ASP A 156 -14.56 -13.36 4.66
N LEU A 157 -14.19 -12.08 4.63
CA LEU A 157 -15.11 -10.96 4.83
C LEU A 157 -16.10 -10.75 3.68
N LEU A 158 -15.81 -11.30 2.51
CA LEU A 158 -16.71 -11.29 1.36
C LEU A 158 -17.68 -12.50 1.34
N LYS A 159 -17.55 -13.42 2.31
CA LYS A 159 -18.41 -14.60 2.48
C LYS A 159 -19.16 -14.51 3.82
N PRO A 160 -20.07 -13.53 3.99
CA PRO A 160 -20.74 -13.29 5.27
C PRO A 160 -21.55 -14.50 5.77
N GLU A 161 -21.94 -15.43 4.91
CA GLU A 161 -22.62 -16.68 5.28
C GLU A 161 -21.74 -17.65 6.10
N LEU A 162 -20.42 -17.43 6.15
CA LEU A 162 -19.44 -18.28 6.85
C LEU A 162 -18.80 -17.59 8.06
N LEU A 163 -19.14 -16.32 8.33
CA LEU A 163 -18.61 -15.60 9.48
C LEU A 163 -19.50 -15.89 10.70
N PRO A 164 -18.95 -16.37 11.82
CA PRO A 164 -19.73 -16.52 13.04
C PRO A 164 -20.20 -15.13 13.54
N ASP A 165 -21.40 -15.08 14.12
CA ASP A 165 -22.07 -13.84 14.54
C ASP A 165 -21.25 -13.00 15.54
N ASP A 166 -20.25 -13.60 16.19
CA ASP A 166 -19.40 -12.99 17.21
C ASP A 166 -18.08 -12.39 16.67
N TYR A 167 -17.81 -12.46 15.36
CA TYR A 167 -16.54 -11.98 14.80
C TYR A 167 -16.35 -10.45 14.87
N PHE A 168 -17.44 -9.70 15.04
CA PHE A 168 -17.43 -8.23 15.07
C PHE A 168 -17.84 -7.62 16.42
N ASP A 169 -18.36 -8.41 17.35
CA ASP A 169 -18.79 -7.92 18.67
C ASP A 169 -17.63 -8.00 19.68
N GLN A 170 -16.65 -7.12 19.50
CA GLN A 170 -15.91 -6.58 20.65
C GLN A 170 -16.40 -5.15 20.85
N GLU A 171 -17.34 -4.97 21.77
CA GLU A 171 -17.63 -3.65 22.35
C GLU A 171 -16.30 -3.09 22.90
N TYR A 172 -15.77 -2.06 22.25
CA TYR A 172 -14.70 -1.26 22.81
C TYR A 172 -15.34 -0.27 23.79
N GLU A 173 -15.12 -0.48 25.09
CA GLU A 173 -15.32 0.60 26.06
C GLU A 173 -14.26 1.68 25.78
N GLU A 174 -14.70 2.92 25.56
CA GLU A 174 -13.83 4.08 25.39
C GLU A 174 -13.07 4.35 26.70
N GLU A 175 -11.84 3.84 26.83
CA GLU A 175 -10.91 4.38 27.83
C GLU A 175 -10.38 5.74 27.32
N ASN A 176 -10.73 6.80 28.05
CA ASN A 176 -10.20 8.14 27.83
C ASN A 176 -8.72 8.17 28.22
N ASP A 177 -7.82 7.98 27.26
CA ASP A 177 -6.39 8.23 27.46
C ASP A 177 -6.06 9.68 27.07
N ASP A 178 -5.87 10.52 28.08
CA ASP A 178 -5.32 11.87 27.96
C ASP A 178 -3.81 11.78 27.77
N GLY A 179 -3.42 11.23 26.60
CA GLY A 179 -2.04 11.13 26.15
C GLY A 179 -1.72 12.29 25.20
N SER A 180 -1.12 13.35 25.73
CA SER A 180 -0.57 14.42 24.91
C SER A 180 0.70 13.93 24.19
N ASP A 181 0.54 13.30 23.03
CA ASP A 181 1.66 12.98 22.15
C ASP A 181 2.10 14.25 21.40
N GLU A 182 3.28 14.75 21.74
CA GLU A 182 3.94 15.82 21.00
C GLU A 182 4.23 15.33 19.57
N GLU A 183 3.57 15.95 18.58
CA GLU A 183 3.88 15.76 17.16
C GLU A 183 5.36 16.07 16.91
N HIS A 184 6.19 15.03 16.78
CA HIS A 184 7.45 15.16 16.07
C HIS A 184 7.15 15.31 14.57
N ARG A 185 7.06 16.57 14.14
CA ARG A 185 7.22 16.93 12.73
C ARG A 185 8.66 16.64 12.32
N ASP A 186 8.86 15.49 11.70
CA ASP A 186 9.99 15.32 10.80
C ASP A 186 9.77 16.28 9.62
N GLU A 187 10.40 17.46 9.69
CA GLU A 187 10.54 18.35 8.53
C GLU A 187 11.44 17.65 7.50
N ASP A 188 10.80 16.87 6.62
CA ASP A 188 11.49 16.06 5.60
C ASP A 188 12.00 17.00 4.48
N GLU A 189 13.29 17.33 4.54
CA GLU A 189 13.99 18.35 3.75
C GLU A 189 14.15 18.00 2.25
N ASN A 190 13.32 17.11 1.69
CA ASN A 190 13.37 16.72 0.26
C ASN A 190 11.99 16.41 -0.33
N GLN A 191 10.96 17.16 0.07
CA GLN A 191 9.63 16.96 -0.49
C GLN A 191 9.56 17.35 -1.97
N LEU A 192 9.16 16.42 -2.85
CA LEU A 192 8.99 16.74 -4.28
C LEU A 192 7.90 17.82 -4.44
N PRO A 193 8.09 18.80 -5.33
CA PRO A 193 7.05 19.80 -5.58
C PRO A 193 5.78 19.10 -6.10
N SER A 194 4.64 19.47 -5.52
CA SER A 194 3.32 18.99 -5.95
C SER A 194 3.15 19.15 -7.46
N GLY A 195 2.87 18.06 -8.17
CA GLY A 195 2.62 18.11 -9.61
C GLY A 195 1.23 17.68 -10.01
N VAL A 196 0.61 16.78 -9.26
CA VAL A 196 -0.65 16.13 -9.63
C VAL A 196 -1.47 15.75 -8.40
N LYS A 197 -2.80 15.60 -8.57
CA LYS A 197 -3.75 15.47 -7.45
C LYS A 197 -4.69 14.28 -7.61
N LEU A 198 -4.86 13.49 -6.55
CA LEU A 198 -5.69 12.29 -6.52
C LEU A 198 -6.63 12.28 -5.31
N LYS A 199 -7.90 11.98 -5.52
CA LYS A 199 -8.85 11.65 -4.45
C LYS A 199 -9.08 10.14 -4.45
N TYR A 200 -8.90 9.47 -3.32
CA TYR A 200 -9.33 8.08 -3.15
C TYR A 200 -10.73 8.04 -2.55
N ARG A 201 -11.60 7.19 -3.11
CA ARG A 201 -12.95 6.94 -2.61
C ARG A 201 -13.23 5.43 -2.64
N HIS A 202 -13.66 4.87 -1.50
CA HIS A 202 -14.32 3.57 -1.45
C HIS A 202 -15.79 3.69 -1.90
N LEU A 203 -16.30 2.70 -2.65
CA LEU A 203 -17.67 2.64 -3.17
C LEU A 203 -18.48 1.49 -2.57
#